data_AF-A0A5R9G8F1-F1
#
_entry.id   AF-A0A5R9G8F1-F1
#
_cell.length_a   1.000
_cell.length_b   1.000
_cell.length_c   1.000
_cell.angle_alpha   90.00
_cell.angle_beta   90.00
_cell.angle_gamma   90.00
#
_symmetry.space_group_name_H-M   'P 1'
#
loop_
_entity.id
_entity.type
_entity.pdbx_description
1 polymer ?
#
loop_
_entity_poly.entity_id
_entity_poly.type
_entity_poly.pdbx_seq_one_letter_code
_entity_poly.pdbx_strand_id
1 'polypeptide(L)' 'MDDKRRHELERVLEETLHDGIMNEREPNANEEARERISAPYEYRIRAERDPIAEETKIIRSMAKEPDGKYDDYAKS' A
#
# COMPACT_ATOMS: atom_id res chain seq x y z
N MET A 1 -33.32 35.74 0.64
CA MET A 1 -32.30 35.42 1.66
C MET A 1 -31.70 34.04 1.43
N ASP A 2 -32.45 33.12 0.82
CA ASP A 2 -32.05 31.71 0.60
C ASP A 2 -30.95 31.50 -0.43
N ASP A 3 -30.85 32.35 -1.46
CA ASP A 3 -29.82 32.22 -2.49
C ASP A 3 -28.39 32.46 -1.96
N LYS A 4 -28.24 33.43 -1.04
CA LYS A 4 -26.93 33.69 -0.41
C LYS A 4 -26.47 32.51 0.45
N ARG A 5 -27.42 31.90 1.18
CA ARG A 5 -27.15 30.74 2.02
C ARG A 5 -26.80 29.50 1.19
N ARG A 6 -27.46 29.31 0.04
CA ARG A 6 -27.15 28.23 -0.91
C ARG A 6 -25.75 28.39 -1.49
N HIS A 7 -25.40 29.59 -1.93
CA HIS A 7 -24.08 29.87 -2.49
C HIS A 7 -22.96 29.71 -1.45
N GLU A 8 -23.22 30.05 -0.19
CA GLU A 8 -22.28 29.83 0.91
C GLU A 8 -22.10 28.34 1.21
N LEU A 9 -23.18 27.56 1.17
CA LEU A 9 -23.13 26.10 1.32
C LEU A 9 -22.39 25.41 0.16
N GLU A 10 -22.62 25.86 -1.08
CA GLU A 10 -21.90 25.34 -2.26
C GLU A 10 -20.41 25.62 -2.16
N ARG A 11 -20.01 26.83 -1.72
CA ARG A 11 -18.61 27.19 -1.52
C ARG A 11 -17.95 26.33 -0.43
N VAL A 12 -18.62 26.16 0.72
CA VAL A 12 -18.10 25.32 1.81
C VAL A 12 -17.99 23.86 1.39
N LEU A 13 -18.95 23.38 0.58
CA LEU A 13 -18.92 22.03 0.04
C LEU A 13 -17.75 21.84 -0.95
N GLU A 14 -17.52 22.79 -1.84
CA GLU A 14 -16.37 22.77 -2.76
C GLU A 14 -15.04 22.78 -2.01
N GLU A 15 -14.89 23.66 -1.02
CA GLU A 15 -13.69 23.76 -0.17
C GLU A 15 -13.43 22.43 0.57
N THR A 16 -14.48 21.84 1.18
CA THR A 16 -14.36 20.57 1.91
C THR A 16 -14.10 19.37 0.99
N LEU A 17 -14.53 19.41 -0.27
CA LEU A 17 -14.27 18.33 -1.23
C LEU A 17 -12.90 18.50 -1.92
N HIS A 18 -12.45 19.73 -2.13
CA HIS A 18 -11.20 20.05 -2.82
C HIS A 18 -9.98 19.99 -1.89
N ASP A 19 -10.06 20.64 -0.73
CA ASP A 19 -9.07 20.57 0.34
C ASP A 19 -9.26 19.34 1.23
N GLY A 20 -10.16 18.44 0.79
CA GLY A 20 -10.69 17.30 1.52
C GLY A 20 -9.68 16.72 2.44
N ILE A 21 -10.04 16.63 3.73
CA ILE A 21 -9.23 16.29 4.89
C ILE A 21 -8.26 15.15 4.56
N MET A 22 -7.19 15.50 3.86
CA MET A 22 -6.01 14.70 3.65
C MET A 22 -5.17 15.12 4.82
N ASN A 23 -5.60 14.67 6.01
CA ASN A 23 -4.75 14.68 7.19
C ASN A 23 -3.38 14.24 6.70
N GLU A 24 -2.42 15.15 6.88
CA GLU A 24 -1.03 15.01 6.49
C GLU A 24 -0.64 13.55 6.66
N ARG A 25 -0.12 12.94 5.58
CA ARG A 25 0.28 11.53 5.56
C ARG A 25 1.06 11.20 6.82
N GLU A 26 0.37 10.68 7.81
CA GLU A 26 0.99 10.08 8.97
C GLU A 26 1.86 8.95 8.42
N PRO A 27 3.08 8.74 8.94
CA PRO A 27 3.97 7.69 8.46
C PRO A 27 3.32 6.29 8.48
N ASN A 28 2.20 6.13 9.19
CA ASN A 28 1.42 4.91 9.34
C ASN A 28 0.11 4.88 8.54
N ALA A 29 -0.17 5.86 7.67
CA ALA A 29 -1.44 5.95 6.92
C ALA A 29 -1.74 4.69 6.09
N ASN A 30 -0.70 4.00 5.62
CA ASN A 30 -0.84 2.71 4.94
C ASN A 30 -1.25 1.56 5.87
N GLU A 31 -0.77 1.56 7.11
CA GLU A 31 -1.11 0.55 8.12
C GLU A 31 -2.53 0.75 8.62
N GLU A 32 -2.92 2.00 8.90
CA GLU A 32 -4.29 2.33 9.30
C GLU A 32 -5.33 2.05 8.20
N ALA A 33 -5.01 2.35 6.94
CA ALA A 33 -5.87 2.00 5.81
C ALA A 33 -6.04 0.47 5.67
N ARG A 34 -4.97 -0.30 5.93
CA ARG A 34 -5.00 -1.77 5.90
C ARG A 34 -5.83 -2.37 7.02
N GLU A 35 -5.90 -1.73 8.18
CA GLU A 35 -6.80 -2.14 9.27
C GLU A 35 -8.26 -1.82 8.94
N ARG A 36 -8.54 -0.63 8.38
CA ARG A 36 -9.92 -0.23 8.01
C ARG A 36 -10.54 -1.09 6.91
N ILE A 37 -9.73 -1.69 6.04
CA ILE A 37 -10.18 -2.53 4.91
C ILE A 37 -10.32 -4.02 5.31
N SER A 38 -9.90 -4.40 6.51
CA SER A 38 -9.93 -5.81 6.94
C SER A 38 -11.36 -6.36 7.03
N ALA A 39 -11.75 -7.21 6.10
CA ALA A 39 -12.99 -7.98 6.21
C ALA A 39 -12.91 -8.93 7.41
N PRO A 40 -14.03 -9.21 8.11
CA PRO A 40 -14.03 -10.02 9.34
C PRO A 40 -13.60 -11.49 9.15
N TYR A 41 -13.37 -11.92 7.91
CA TYR A 41 -12.97 -13.28 7.52
C TYR A 41 -11.63 -13.34 6.77
N GLU A 42 -10.83 -12.26 6.76
CA GLU A 42 -9.51 -12.28 6.13
C GLU A 42 -8.44 -12.78 7.10
N TYR A 43 -7.81 -13.92 6.79
CA TYR A 43 -6.68 -14.45 7.54
C TYR A 43 -5.36 -14.10 6.83
N ARG A 44 -4.66 -13.07 7.32
CA ARG A 44 -3.36 -12.65 6.79
C ARG A 44 -2.24 -13.38 7.52
N ILE A 45 -1.71 -14.43 6.89
CA ILE A 45 -0.53 -15.13 7.40
C ILE A 45 0.72 -14.32 7.01
N ARG A 46 1.36 -13.69 8.00
CA ARG A 46 2.77 -13.28 7.85
C ARG A 46 3.61 -14.55 7.93
N ALA A 47 4.00 -15.10 6.79
CA ALA A 47 4.96 -16.19 6.76
C ALA A 47 6.32 -15.61 7.20
N GLU A 48 6.83 -16.03 8.36
CA GLU A 48 8.15 -15.60 8.87
C GLU A 48 9.29 -16.07 7.95
N ARG A 49 9.06 -17.17 7.22
CA ARG A 49 9.97 -17.71 6.22
C ARG A 49 9.21 -18.01 4.93
N ASP A 50 9.76 -17.52 3.83
CA ASP A 50 9.31 -17.84 2.49
C ASP A 50 10.08 -19.09 1.98
N PRO A 51 9.43 -20.26 1.86
CA PRO A 51 10.09 -21.47 1.41
C PRO A 51 10.63 -21.35 -0.03
N ILE A 52 10.00 -20.52 -0.87
CA ILE A 52 10.43 -20.31 -2.26
C ILE A 52 11.72 -19.49 -2.29
N ALA A 53 11.82 -18.46 -1.44
CA ALA A 53 13.03 -17.66 -1.33
C ALA A 53 14.23 -18.49 -0.83
N GLU A 54 14.03 -19.34 0.18
CA GLU A 54 15.07 -20.24 0.69
C GLU A 54 15.50 -21.28 -0.35
N GLU A 55 14.55 -21.90 -1.06
CA GLU A 55 14.85 -22.84 -2.14
C GLU A 55 15.66 -22.17 -3.26
N THR A 56 15.25 -20.98 -3.69
CA THR A 56 15.93 -20.20 -4.74
C THR A 56 17.37 -19.89 -4.34
N LYS A 57 17.61 -19.55 -3.07
CA LYS A 57 18.95 -19.29 -2.54
C LYS A 57 19.84 -20.54 -2.58
N ILE A 58 19.29 -21.69 -2.19
CA ILE A 58 20.01 -22.97 -2.24
C ILE A 58 20.36 -23.33 -3.68
N ILE A 59 19.40 -23.25 -4.60
CA ILE A 59 19.63 -23.60 -6.02
C ILE A 59 20.69 -22.68 -6.64
N ARG A 60 20.62 -21.36 -6.40
CA ARG A 60 21.62 -20.40 -6.87
C ARG A 60 23.01 -20.62 -6.25
N SER A 61 23.10 -21.18 -5.04
CA SER A 61 24.39 -21.57 -4.46
C SER A 61 25.04 -22.76 -5.17
N MET A 62 24.24 -23.62 -5.81
CA MET A 62 24.71 -24.83 -6.50
C MET A 62 25.00 -24.59 -7.98
N ALA A 63 24.24 -23.71 -8.63
CA ALA A 63 24.40 -23.42 -10.05
C ALA A 63 24.16 -21.94 -10.35
N LYS A 64 25.08 -21.33 -11.11
CA LYS A 64 24.90 -19.99 -11.65
C LYS A 64 24.14 -20.05 -12.97
N GLU A 65 23.23 -19.11 -13.19
CA GLU A 65 22.54 -19.00 -14.48
C GLU A 65 23.56 -18.76 -15.60
N PRO A 66 23.50 -19.51 -16.72
CA PRO A 66 24.48 -19.39 -17.79
C PRO A 66 24.43 -18.04 -18.53
N ASP A 67 23.27 -17.39 -18.58
CA ASP A 67 23.05 -16.13 -19.31
C ASP A 67 23.00 -14.89 -18.39
N GLY A 68 22.98 -15.10 -17.06
CA GLY A 68 23.03 -14.04 -16.05
C GLY A 68 21.90 -13.00 -16.11
N LYS A 69 20.87 -13.20 -16.94
CA LYS A 69 19.78 -12.24 -17.17
C LYS A 69 19.00 -11.91 -15.90
N TYR A 70 18.96 -12.83 -14.94
CA TYR A 70 18.22 -12.66 -13.69
C TYR A 70 19.12 -12.59 -12.45
N ASP A 71 20.42 -12.33 -12.62
CA ASP A 71 21.35 -12.15 -11.50
C ASP A 71 21.09 -10.84 -10.75
N ASP A 72 20.66 -9.78 -11.44
CA ASP A 72 20.43 -8.48 -10.82
C ASP A 72 19.20 -8.44 -9.90
N TYR A 73 18.21 -9.30 -10.14
CA TYR A 73 17.03 -9.41 -9.29
C TYR A 73 17.25 -10.21 -8.01
N ALA A 74 18.38 -10.92 -7.89
CA ALA A 74 18.74 -11.67 -6.69
C ALA A 74 19.71 -10.93 -5.77
N LYS A 75 20.14 -9.73 -6.14
CA LYS A 75 20.94 -8.86 -5.28
C LYS A 75 19.97 -8.05 -4.41
N SER A 76 19.77 -8.51 -3.18
CA SER A 76 19.09 -7.77 -2.10
C SER A 76 19.92 -7.81 -0.84
#